data_AF-A0AAD8C8L7-F1
#
_entry.id   AF-A0AAD8C8L7-F1
#
_cell.length_a   1.000
_cell.length_b   1.000
_cell.length_c   1.000
_cell.angle_alpha   90.00
_cell.angle_beta   90.00
_cell.angle_gamma   90.00
#
_symmetry.space_group_name_H-M   'P 1'
#
loop_
_entity.id
_entity.type
_entity.pdbx_description
1 polymer ?
#
loop_
_entity_poly.entity_id
_entity_poly.type
_entity_poly.pdbx_seq_one_letter_code
_entity_poly.pdbx_strand_id
1 'polypeptide(L)'
;MKHTHVAHHNMRSIPQRINSCFLLTVYSWIALSTCHVVDRFSVGQNESFTVRCTIQKFRTEDYPGSPYVVTLAAERRPTWEENFQLMAKYSPFAPLEEYKKVTNLTYRRNWNFQFLNGDSFDNRDKIRIVIVVNDGNYKDAGLYRCYYVDPLNRKIYSDNFFLRAYAQGRIVNMGSIGPGDSFIVQCDRNKFQRPGLPKSPLMEDLMVERKIDGSDAYTTMARFRPFLDKIPNRRVTV
;
A
#
# COMPACT_ATOMS: atom_id res chain seq x y z
N MET A 1 63.47 15.97 44.62
CA MET A 1 64.26 16.73 43.62
C MET A 1 64.58 15.84 42.44
N LYS A 2 63.94 16.08 41.30
CA LYS A 2 64.43 15.82 39.94
C LYS A 2 63.49 16.55 38.99
N HIS A 3 63.97 17.68 38.47
CA HIS A 3 63.42 18.39 37.31
C HIS A 3 63.48 17.47 36.08
N THR A 4 62.59 17.58 35.10
CA THR A 4 62.67 18.29 33.78
C THR A 4 61.90 17.37 32.81
N HIS A 5 61.26 17.73 31.70
CA HIS A 5 61.19 18.89 30.82
C HIS A 5 59.84 18.85 30.07
N VAL A 6 59.27 20.02 29.78
CA VAL A 6 58.15 20.26 28.87
C VAL A 6 58.64 20.23 27.42
N ALA A 7 57.89 19.64 26.50
CA ALA A 7 58.06 19.82 25.06
C ALA A 7 56.75 20.31 24.42
N HIS A 8 56.74 21.59 24.03
CA HIS A 8 55.80 22.20 23.11
C HIS A 8 56.10 21.72 21.68
N HIS A 9 55.09 21.26 20.94
CA HIS A 9 55.18 21.16 19.49
C HIS A 9 54.15 22.06 18.81
N ASN A 10 54.70 22.92 17.96
CA ASN A 10 54.06 23.93 17.13
C ASN A 10 53.12 23.35 16.07
N MET A 11 52.05 24.11 15.84
CA MET A 11 51.21 24.09 14.65
C MET A 11 52.04 24.11 13.36
N ARG A 12 51.68 23.24 12.42
CA ARG A 12 51.88 23.45 10.97
C ARG A 12 50.54 23.32 10.27
N SER A 13 50.03 24.45 9.80
CA SER A 13 48.92 24.56 8.87
C SER A 13 49.36 23.99 7.50
N ILE A 14 48.71 22.92 7.06
CA ILE A 14 48.85 22.35 5.72
C ILE A 14 47.79 22.99 4.82
N PRO A 15 48.16 23.48 3.61
CA PRO A 15 47.23 24.18 2.73
C PRO A 15 46.16 23.26 2.14
N GLN A 16 44.96 23.84 2.01
CA GLN A 16 43.78 23.30 1.37
C GLN A 16 44.10 22.80 -0.05
N ARG A 17 43.94 21.48 -0.27
CA ARG A 17 43.59 20.97 -1.59
C ARG A 17 42.07 20.86 -1.65
N ILE A 18 41.49 21.80 -2.39
CA ILE A 18 40.12 21.74 -2.88
C ILE A 18 40.06 20.55 -3.84
N ASN A 19 39.74 19.37 -3.31
CA ASN A 19 39.18 18.31 -4.14
C ASN A 19 37.77 18.77 -4.51
N SER A 20 37.71 19.44 -5.66
CA SER A 20 36.47 19.66 -6.40
C SER A 20 35.92 18.29 -6.75
N CYS A 21 35.07 17.75 -5.86
CA CYS A 21 34.08 16.75 -6.24
C CYS A 21 33.23 17.42 -7.30
N PHE A 22 33.60 17.20 -8.57
CA PHE A 22 32.64 17.16 -9.64
C PHE A 22 31.50 16.28 -9.13
N LEU A 23 30.42 16.93 -8.73
CA LEU A 23 29.11 16.35 -8.54
C LEU A 23 28.69 15.85 -9.92
N LEU A 24 29.23 14.69 -10.31
CA LEU A 24 28.53 13.78 -11.17
C LEU A 24 27.27 13.40 -10.39
N THR A 25 26.20 14.18 -10.61
CA THR A 25 24.84 13.73 -10.39
C THR A 25 24.61 12.56 -11.31
N VAL A 26 25.14 11.40 -10.91
CA VAL A 26 24.60 10.13 -11.32
C VAL A 26 23.21 10.15 -10.75
N TYR A 27 22.22 10.37 -11.61
CA TYR A 27 20.83 10.04 -11.35
C TYR A 27 20.77 8.52 -11.17
N SER A 28 21.33 8.05 -10.05
CA SER A 28 20.97 6.76 -9.51
C SER A 28 19.50 6.93 -9.18
N TRP A 29 18.67 6.27 -9.98
CA TRP A 29 17.30 5.96 -9.63
C TRP A 29 17.38 5.09 -8.37
N ILE A 30 17.70 5.71 -7.23
CA ILE A 30 17.45 5.14 -5.92
C ILE A 30 15.95 4.98 -5.95
N ALA A 31 15.50 3.77 -6.27
CA ALA A 31 14.12 3.39 -6.20
C ALA A 31 13.70 3.74 -4.78
N LEU A 32 13.07 4.91 -4.63
CA LEU A 32 12.48 5.36 -3.39
C LEU A 32 11.63 4.19 -2.95
N SER A 33 12.07 3.49 -1.92
CA SER A 33 11.28 2.46 -1.27
C SER A 33 9.99 3.14 -0.89
N THR A 34 8.96 2.92 -1.70
CA THR A 34 7.66 3.53 -1.46
C THR A 34 7.25 3.13 -0.06
N CYS A 35 6.84 4.06 0.80
CA CYS A 35 6.38 3.71 2.16
C CYS A 35 5.09 2.87 2.12
N HIS A 36 4.48 2.71 0.95
CA HIS A 36 3.22 2.02 0.74
C HIS A 36 3.40 0.52 0.55
N VAL A 37 2.44 -0.25 1.07
CA VAL A 37 2.36 -1.72 0.90
C VAL A 37 2.20 -2.09 -0.58
N VAL A 38 1.55 -1.23 -1.38
CA VAL A 38 1.41 -1.41 -2.83
C VAL A 38 2.20 -0.32 -3.55
N ASP A 39 2.88 -0.67 -4.64
CA ASP A 39 3.72 0.27 -5.42
C ASP A 39 2.93 1.18 -6.38
N ARG A 40 1.63 0.97 -6.50
CA ARG A 40 0.71 1.78 -7.31
C ARG A 40 -0.45 2.33 -6.48
N PHE A 41 -0.94 3.50 -6.87
CA PHE A 41 -2.14 4.11 -6.27
C PHE A 41 -3.44 3.69 -6.94
N SER A 42 -3.37 3.20 -8.18
CA SER A 42 -4.51 2.70 -8.93
C SER A 42 -4.15 1.51 -9.80
N VAL A 43 -5.14 0.71 -10.16
CA VAL A 43 -5.02 -0.44 -11.06
C VAL A 43 -6.12 -0.44 -12.11
N GLY A 44 -5.72 -0.43 -13.38
CA GLY A 44 -6.56 -0.62 -14.55
C GLY A 44 -6.46 -2.04 -15.10
N GLN A 45 -7.15 -2.30 -16.21
CA GLN A 45 -7.13 -3.60 -16.88
C GLN A 45 -5.73 -3.90 -17.45
N ASN A 46 -5.23 -5.11 -17.17
CA ASN A 46 -3.92 -5.63 -17.56
C ASN A 46 -2.74 -4.79 -17.06
N GLU A 47 -2.93 -4.00 -16.00
CA GLU A 47 -1.83 -3.27 -15.38
C GLU A 47 -1.10 -4.16 -14.37
N SER A 48 0.21 -3.95 -14.24
CA SER A 48 1.00 -4.62 -13.21
C SER A 48 1.14 -3.77 -11.95
N PHE A 49 1.07 -4.42 -10.79
CA PHE A 49 1.41 -3.81 -9.51
C PHE A 49 2.06 -4.84 -8.58
N THR A 50 2.78 -4.35 -7.59
CA THR A 50 3.47 -5.16 -6.59
C THR A 50 2.97 -4.85 -5.19
N VAL A 51 2.63 -5.88 -4.44
CA VAL A 51 2.42 -5.81 -2.99
C VAL A 51 3.72 -6.23 -2.31
N ARG A 52 4.27 -5.37 -1.46
CA ARG A 52 5.51 -5.61 -0.71
C ARG A 52 5.24 -5.47 0.78
N CYS A 53 5.33 -6.58 1.50
CA CYS A 53 5.37 -6.57 2.95
C CYS A 53 6.81 -6.73 3.42
N THR A 54 7.27 -5.76 4.20
CA THR A 54 8.55 -5.74 4.91
C THR A 54 8.34 -5.00 6.24
N ILE A 55 9.26 -5.14 7.20
CA ILE A 55 9.15 -4.43 8.49
C ILE A 55 9.18 -2.90 8.30
N GLN A 56 9.80 -2.40 7.24
CA GLN A 56 9.83 -0.97 6.93
C GLN A 56 8.45 -0.37 6.53
N LYS A 57 7.40 -1.20 6.38
CA LYS A 57 6.02 -0.75 6.13
C LYS A 57 5.23 -0.43 7.40
N PHE A 58 5.79 -0.75 8.56
CA PHE A 58 5.18 -0.51 9.86
C PHE A 58 5.67 0.83 10.42
N ARG A 59 4.95 1.35 11.41
CA ARG A 59 5.41 2.54 12.13
C ARG A 59 6.64 2.20 12.95
N THR A 60 7.53 3.15 13.13
CA THR A 60 8.82 2.93 13.82
C THR A 60 8.64 2.50 15.28
N GLU A 61 7.62 3.04 15.95
CA GLU A 61 7.22 2.67 17.31
C GLU A 61 6.69 1.23 17.42
N ASP A 62 6.22 0.69 16.29
CA ASP A 62 5.72 -0.67 16.16
C ASP A 62 6.83 -1.63 15.70
N TYR A 63 8.11 -1.25 15.69
CA TYR A 63 9.16 -2.20 15.30
C TYR A 63 9.39 -3.22 16.42
N PRO A 64 9.59 -4.51 16.09
CA PRO A 64 9.90 -5.50 17.10
C PRO A 64 11.29 -5.22 17.66
N GLY A 65 11.38 -5.20 19.00
CA GLY A 65 12.66 -5.06 19.71
C GLY A 65 13.59 -6.26 19.52
N SER A 66 13.04 -7.42 19.12
CA SER A 66 13.80 -8.63 18.78
C SER A 66 14.40 -8.56 17.37
N PRO A 67 15.56 -9.20 17.11
CA PRO A 67 16.13 -9.31 15.76
C PRO A 67 15.34 -10.22 14.79
N TYR A 68 14.27 -10.86 15.25
CA TYR A 68 13.40 -11.67 14.41
C TYR A 68 11.90 -11.42 14.63
N VAL A 69 11.13 -11.78 13.60
CA VAL A 69 9.67 -11.92 13.67
C VAL A 69 9.29 -13.37 13.40
N VAL A 70 8.22 -13.83 14.07
CA VAL A 70 7.74 -15.21 13.97
C VAL A 70 6.97 -15.42 12.68
N THR A 71 6.24 -14.40 12.23
CA THR A 71 5.46 -14.44 11.00
C THR A 71 5.37 -13.07 10.36
N LEU A 72 5.38 -13.02 9.03
CA LEU A 72 5.00 -11.87 8.23
C LEU A 72 3.85 -12.28 7.30
N ALA A 73 2.89 -11.40 7.04
CA ALA A 73 1.77 -11.71 6.17
C ALA A 73 1.25 -10.49 5.43
N ALA A 74 0.62 -10.76 4.29
CA ALA A 74 -0.11 -9.80 3.47
C ALA A 74 -1.61 -10.13 3.51
N GLU A 75 -2.43 -9.12 3.78
CA GLU A 75 -3.88 -9.22 3.75
C GLU A 75 -4.46 -8.20 2.77
N ARG A 76 -5.60 -8.55 2.18
CA ARG A 76 -6.35 -7.69 1.29
C ARG A 76 -7.84 -7.76 1.60
N ARG A 77 -8.50 -6.61 1.56
CA ARG A 77 -9.95 -6.48 1.54
C ARG A 77 -10.38 -5.88 0.21
N PRO A 78 -10.90 -6.68 -0.74
CA PRO A 78 -11.46 -6.17 -1.98
C PRO A 78 -12.58 -5.12 -1.76
N THR A 79 -12.84 -4.30 -2.78
CA THR A 79 -13.89 -3.25 -2.72
C THR A 79 -15.31 -3.79 -2.61
N TRP A 80 -15.56 -5.08 -2.77
CA TRP A 80 -16.88 -5.70 -2.58
C TRP A 80 -16.97 -6.53 -1.29
N GLU A 81 -15.88 -6.68 -0.54
CA GLU A 81 -15.87 -7.47 0.70
C GLU A 81 -15.81 -6.58 1.94
N GLU A 82 -16.24 -7.14 3.08
CA GLU A 82 -16.25 -6.47 4.38
C GLU A 82 -14.99 -6.75 5.20
N ASN A 83 -14.43 -7.96 5.03
CA ASN A 83 -13.34 -8.47 5.84
C ASN A 83 -12.04 -8.55 5.04
N PHE A 84 -10.92 -8.47 5.77
CA PHE A 84 -9.61 -8.75 5.18
C PHE A 84 -9.44 -10.26 5.00
N GLN A 85 -9.00 -10.65 3.81
CA GLN A 85 -8.59 -12.00 3.49
C GLN A 85 -7.07 -12.09 3.50
N LEU A 86 -6.55 -13.20 4.01
CA LEU A 86 -5.14 -13.53 3.89
C LEU A 86 -4.80 -13.74 2.41
N MET A 87 -3.73 -13.11 1.93
CA MET A 87 -3.16 -13.37 0.59
C MET A 87 -1.95 -14.31 0.70
N ALA A 88 -1.03 -13.99 1.61
CA ALA A 88 0.21 -14.72 1.79
C ALA A 88 0.70 -14.61 3.24
N LYS A 89 1.31 -15.67 3.75
CA LYS A 89 1.90 -15.76 5.10
C LYS A 89 3.24 -16.46 5.03
N TYR A 90 4.25 -15.88 5.66
CA TYR A 90 5.58 -16.43 5.83
C TYR A 90 5.87 -16.63 7.32
N SER A 91 5.92 -17.89 7.75
CA SER A 91 6.20 -18.32 9.12
C SER A 91 7.48 -19.20 9.14
N PRO A 92 8.68 -18.61 9.03
CA PRO A 92 9.93 -19.35 8.78
C PRO A 92 10.28 -20.40 9.85
N PHE A 93 9.78 -20.22 11.07
CA PHE A 93 10.01 -21.14 12.20
C PHE A 93 8.87 -22.15 12.40
N ALA A 94 7.90 -22.25 11.48
CA ALA A 94 6.90 -23.30 11.55
C ALA A 94 7.56 -24.69 11.42
N PRO A 95 7.09 -25.71 12.17
CA PRO A 95 7.74 -27.02 12.22
C PRO A 95 7.64 -27.79 10.90
N LEU A 96 6.59 -27.56 10.12
CA LEU A 96 6.37 -28.20 8.82
C LEU A 96 6.57 -27.19 7.69
N GLU A 97 7.28 -27.60 6.63
CA GLU A 97 7.59 -26.74 5.46
C GLU A 97 6.34 -26.16 4.80
N GLU A 98 5.26 -26.94 4.69
CA GLU A 98 3.97 -26.50 4.14
C GLU A 98 3.32 -25.36 4.95
N TYR A 99 3.66 -25.22 6.23
CA TYR A 99 3.16 -24.13 7.08
C TYR A 99 4.07 -22.92 7.08
N LYS A 100 5.31 -23.05 6.58
CA LYS A 100 6.21 -21.92 6.47
C LYS A 100 5.71 -20.91 5.44
N LYS A 101 5.12 -21.37 4.34
CA LYS A 101 4.66 -20.51 3.24
C LYS A 101 3.23 -20.88 2.88
N VAL A 102 2.30 -20.01 3.26
CA VAL A 102 0.88 -20.17 2.93
C VAL A 102 0.47 -19.09 1.96
N THR A 103 -0.16 -19.48 0.86
CA THR A 103 -0.80 -18.55 -0.10
C THR A 103 -2.27 -18.88 -0.20
N ASN A 104 -3.12 -17.86 -0.23
CA ASN A 104 -4.52 -18.02 -0.58
C ASN A 104 -4.71 -17.47 -1.99
N LEU A 105 -4.76 -18.38 -2.97
CA LEU A 105 -4.97 -18.02 -4.36
C LEU A 105 -6.45 -17.74 -4.56
N THR A 106 -6.80 -16.50 -4.86
CA THR A 106 -8.09 -16.22 -5.48
C THR A 106 -8.15 -16.98 -6.81
N TYR A 107 -9.15 -17.85 -6.97
CA TYR A 107 -9.32 -18.72 -8.12
C TYR A 107 -9.13 -17.95 -9.46
N ARG A 108 -8.28 -18.47 -10.36
CA ARG A 108 -7.98 -17.93 -11.71
C ARG A 108 -7.20 -16.62 -11.79
N ARG A 109 -6.32 -16.32 -10.82
CA ARG A 109 -5.43 -15.15 -10.90
C ARG A 109 -3.96 -15.54 -11.03
N ASN A 110 -3.23 -14.85 -11.89
CA ASN A 110 -1.81 -15.07 -12.13
C ASN A 110 -0.96 -14.21 -11.20
N TRP A 111 -1.07 -14.46 -9.90
CA TRP A 111 -0.27 -13.76 -8.89
C TRP A 111 1.00 -14.57 -8.60
N ASN A 112 2.15 -13.91 -8.66
CA ASN A 112 3.44 -14.51 -8.36
C ASN A 112 3.88 -14.13 -6.95
N PHE A 113 4.08 -15.12 -6.08
CA PHE A 113 4.43 -14.95 -4.68
C PHE A 113 5.89 -15.31 -4.44
N GLN A 114 6.62 -14.41 -3.79
CA GLN A 114 8.00 -14.62 -3.37
C GLN A 114 8.13 -14.42 -1.87
N PHE A 115 8.79 -15.38 -1.22
CA PHE A 115 9.07 -15.41 0.21
C PHE A 115 10.59 -15.40 0.38
N LEU A 116 11.15 -14.29 0.88
CA LEU A 116 12.60 -14.09 0.84
C LEU A 116 13.15 -13.75 2.23
N ASN A 117 14.34 -14.31 2.52
CA ASN A 117 15.19 -14.00 3.67
C ASN A 117 14.51 -14.09 5.05
N GLY A 118 13.58 -15.05 5.23
CA GLY A 118 12.92 -15.29 6.52
C GLY A 118 13.61 -16.33 7.40
N ASP A 119 14.45 -17.21 6.83
CA ASP A 119 14.87 -18.47 7.47
C ASP A 119 16.02 -18.34 8.50
N SER A 120 16.17 -17.16 9.12
CA SER A 120 17.21 -16.86 10.11
C SER A 120 16.63 -16.18 11.37
N PHE A 121 17.28 -16.32 12.52
CA PHE A 121 16.96 -15.58 13.75
C PHE A 121 17.37 -14.09 13.69
N ASP A 122 17.97 -13.64 12.59
CA ASP A 122 18.22 -12.23 12.26
C ASP A 122 17.42 -11.84 11.00
N ASN A 123 16.12 -12.16 10.99
CA ASN A 123 15.25 -11.94 9.83
C ASN A 123 14.47 -10.63 9.87
N ARG A 124 14.41 -9.89 10.98
CA ARG A 124 13.51 -8.73 11.13
C ARG A 124 13.61 -7.77 9.95
N ASP A 125 14.82 -7.33 9.64
CA ASP A 125 15.01 -6.29 8.62
C ASP A 125 15.11 -6.83 7.20
N LYS A 126 15.15 -8.17 7.05
CA LYS A 126 15.43 -8.87 5.78
C LYS A 126 14.21 -9.60 5.22
N ILE A 127 13.35 -10.12 6.10
CA ILE A 127 12.16 -10.89 5.77
C ILE A 127 11.22 -10.06 4.93
N ARG A 128 10.75 -10.65 3.84
CA ARG A 128 9.86 -9.97 2.91
C ARG A 128 8.93 -10.95 2.20
N ILE A 129 7.73 -10.47 1.94
CA ILE A 129 6.78 -11.07 1.00
C ILE A 129 6.62 -10.09 -0.16
N VAL A 130 6.82 -10.60 -1.37
CA VAL A 130 6.61 -9.84 -2.61
C VAL A 130 5.55 -10.57 -3.43
N ILE A 131 4.45 -9.89 -3.73
CA ILE A 131 3.37 -10.42 -4.57
C ILE A 131 3.34 -9.56 -5.83
N VAL A 132 3.68 -10.15 -6.97
CA VAL A 132 3.64 -9.48 -8.27
C VAL A 132 2.35 -9.87 -8.98
N VAL A 133 1.53 -8.89 -9.33
CA VAL A 133 0.32 -9.07 -10.12
C VAL A 133 0.59 -8.51 -11.51
N ASN A 134 0.52 -9.35 -12.54
CA ASN A 134 0.83 -8.96 -13.93
C ASN A 134 -0.41 -8.66 -14.76
N ASP A 135 -1.57 -9.20 -14.36
CA ASP A 135 -2.87 -9.10 -15.02
C ASP A 135 -3.87 -8.34 -14.14
N GLY A 136 -3.41 -7.25 -13.54
CA GLY A 136 -4.21 -6.42 -12.65
C GLY A 136 -5.49 -5.94 -13.34
N ASN A 137 -6.57 -5.76 -12.58
CA ASN A 137 -7.78 -5.13 -13.09
C ASN A 137 -8.54 -4.41 -11.98
N TYR A 138 -9.69 -3.81 -12.30
CA TYR A 138 -10.50 -3.07 -11.33
C TYR A 138 -10.96 -3.94 -10.15
N LYS A 139 -11.07 -5.25 -10.34
CA LYS A 139 -11.37 -6.18 -9.25
C LYS A 139 -10.20 -6.27 -8.28
N ASP A 140 -8.99 -5.84 -8.62
CA ASP A 140 -7.88 -5.77 -7.65
C ASP A 140 -7.93 -4.56 -6.73
N ALA A 141 -8.80 -3.60 -7.00
CA ALA A 141 -8.99 -2.48 -6.09
C ALA A 141 -9.41 -2.97 -4.69
N GLY A 142 -8.96 -2.26 -3.66
CA GLY A 142 -9.22 -2.64 -2.29
C GLY A 142 -8.21 -2.08 -1.30
N LEU A 143 -8.40 -2.42 -0.04
CA LEU A 143 -7.46 -2.11 1.03
C LEU A 143 -6.45 -3.25 1.15
N TYR A 144 -5.19 -2.88 1.23
CA TYR A 144 -4.06 -3.77 1.43
C TYR A 144 -3.39 -3.40 2.74
N ARG A 145 -2.95 -4.40 3.49
CA ARG A 145 -2.14 -4.19 4.68
C ARG A 145 -1.22 -5.38 4.90
N CYS A 146 -0.19 -5.15 5.68
CA CYS A 146 0.66 -6.21 6.19
C CYS A 146 0.42 -6.38 7.68
N TYR A 147 0.72 -7.57 8.18
CA TYR A 147 0.92 -7.75 9.61
C TYR A 147 2.14 -8.62 9.87
N TYR A 148 2.73 -8.46 11.04
CA TYR A 148 3.72 -9.40 11.54
C TYR A 148 3.30 -9.93 12.92
N VAL A 149 3.86 -11.07 13.30
CA VAL A 149 3.70 -11.66 14.64
C VAL A 149 5.06 -11.61 15.32
N ASP A 150 5.11 -10.97 16.49
CA ASP A 150 6.33 -10.85 17.28
C ASP A 150 6.61 -12.12 18.11
N PRO A 151 7.77 -12.22 18.80
CA PRO A 151 8.07 -13.37 19.66
C PRO A 151 7.12 -13.55 20.84
N LEU A 152 6.34 -12.53 21.21
CA LEU A 152 5.30 -12.58 22.24
C LEU A 152 3.93 -12.97 21.67
N ASN A 153 3.88 -13.42 20.41
CA ASN A 153 2.67 -13.80 19.68
C ASN A 153 1.66 -12.64 19.50
N ARG A 154 2.12 -11.39 19.52
CA ARG A 154 1.28 -10.21 19.26
C ARG A 154 1.24 -9.95 17.77
N LYS A 155 0.03 -9.75 17.24
CA LYS A 155 -0.21 -9.40 15.84
C LYS A 155 -0.22 -7.87 15.69
N ILE A 156 0.74 -7.35 14.95
CA ILE A 156 0.92 -5.90 14.71
C ILE A 156 0.65 -5.62 13.23
N TYR A 157 -0.09 -4.56 12.91
CA TYR A 157 -0.53 -4.23 11.56
C TYR A 157 0.15 -2.97 11.02
N SER A 158 0.41 -2.94 9.72
CA SER A 158 0.79 -1.72 9.01
C SER A 158 -0.41 -0.78 8.85
N ASP A 159 -0.14 0.46 8.44
CA ASP A 159 -1.20 1.32 7.93
C ASP A 159 -1.86 0.67 6.69
N ASN A 160 -3.16 0.92 6.53
CA ASN A 160 -3.90 0.46 5.37
C ASN A 160 -3.52 1.28 4.13
N PHE A 161 -3.37 0.62 3.00
CA PHE A 161 -3.19 1.27 1.70
C PHE A 161 -4.36 0.96 0.78
N PHE A 162 -5.03 1.98 0.24
CA PHE A 162 -6.14 1.81 -0.69
C PHE A 162 -5.67 1.88 -2.14
N LEU A 163 -5.61 0.71 -2.79
CA LEU A 163 -5.41 0.62 -4.24
C LEU A 163 -6.73 0.95 -4.93
N ARG A 164 -6.78 2.06 -5.66
CA ARG A 164 -7.99 2.51 -6.35
C ARG A 164 -8.19 1.72 -7.64
N ALA A 165 -9.44 1.51 -8.05
CA ALA A 165 -9.67 1.13 -9.44
C ALA A 165 -9.32 2.33 -10.32
N TYR A 166 -8.59 2.09 -11.41
CA TYR A 166 -8.40 3.12 -12.43
C TYR A 166 -9.75 3.43 -13.03
N ALA A 167 -10.28 4.62 -12.74
CA ALA A 167 -11.53 5.05 -13.32
C ALA A 167 -11.27 5.32 -14.80
N GLN A 168 -11.77 4.48 -15.70
CA GLN A 168 -11.57 4.58 -17.16
C GLN A 168 -12.24 5.81 -17.80
N GLY A 169 -12.22 6.98 -17.17
CA GLY A 169 -13.08 8.13 -17.48
C GLY A 169 -14.55 7.89 -17.13
N ARG A 170 -15.01 6.64 -17.19
CA ARG A 170 -16.37 6.20 -16.88
C ARG A 170 -16.63 6.19 -15.37
N ILE A 171 -17.88 6.49 -15.02
CA ILE A 171 -18.42 6.46 -13.65
C ILE A 171 -18.73 5.00 -13.24
N VAL A 172 -18.99 4.14 -14.23
CA VAL A 172 -19.32 2.72 -14.06
C VAL A 172 -18.18 1.86 -14.60
N ASN A 173 -17.89 0.74 -13.92
CA ASN A 173 -16.83 -0.21 -14.28
C ASN A 173 -17.13 -1.06 -15.54
N MET A 174 -18.37 -1.06 -16.03
CA MET A 174 -18.84 -1.85 -17.18
C MET A 174 -19.61 -0.98 -18.18
N GLY A 175 -19.56 -1.33 -19.47
CA GLY A 175 -20.23 -0.61 -20.56
C GLY A 175 -21.67 -1.04 -20.81
N SER A 176 -22.03 -2.26 -20.41
CA SER A 176 -23.38 -2.81 -20.44
C SER A 176 -23.56 -3.73 -19.22
N ILE A 177 -24.77 -3.81 -18.70
CA ILE A 177 -25.13 -4.60 -17.52
C ILE A 177 -26.28 -5.51 -17.94
N GLY A 178 -26.08 -6.81 -17.89
CA GLY A 178 -27.11 -7.81 -18.14
C GLY A 178 -27.91 -8.16 -16.88
N PRO A 179 -29.00 -8.94 -17.02
CA PRO A 179 -29.73 -9.47 -15.87
C PRO A 179 -28.81 -10.29 -14.96
N GLY A 180 -28.73 -9.92 -13.68
CA GLY A 180 -27.89 -10.61 -12.68
C GLY A 180 -26.45 -10.10 -12.58
N ASP A 181 -26.02 -9.19 -13.44
CA ASP A 181 -24.69 -8.58 -13.33
C ASP A 181 -24.63 -7.61 -12.14
N SER A 182 -23.47 -7.59 -11.46
CA SER A 182 -23.14 -6.57 -10.48
C SER A 182 -22.18 -5.55 -11.09
N PHE A 183 -22.43 -4.28 -10.84
CA PHE A 183 -21.58 -3.19 -11.28
C PHE A 183 -21.17 -2.31 -10.10
N ILE A 184 -20.07 -1.59 -10.27
CA ILE A 184 -19.54 -0.66 -9.28
C ILE A 184 -19.59 0.74 -9.89
N VAL A 185 -20.22 1.65 -9.15
CA VAL A 185 -20.17 3.08 -9.45
C VAL A 185 -19.12 3.73 -8.57
N GLN A 186 -18.14 4.39 -9.20
CA GLN A 186 -17.12 5.16 -8.51
C GLN A 186 -17.24 6.64 -8.87
N CYS A 187 -17.69 7.43 -7.89
CA CYS A 187 -17.63 8.88 -7.95
C CYS A 187 -16.34 9.37 -7.30
N ASP A 188 -15.50 10.05 -8.07
CA ASP A 188 -14.29 10.70 -7.57
C ASP A 188 -14.51 12.21 -7.55
N ARG A 189 -14.46 12.82 -6.36
CA ARG A 189 -14.57 14.28 -6.17
C ARG A 189 -13.62 15.05 -7.09
N ASN A 190 -12.43 14.51 -7.36
CA ASN A 190 -11.44 15.17 -8.19
C ASN A 190 -11.90 15.33 -9.65
N LYS A 191 -12.83 14.49 -10.13
CA LYS A 191 -13.43 14.62 -11.46
C LYS A 191 -14.40 15.79 -11.60
N PHE A 192 -14.86 16.35 -10.49
CA PHE A 192 -15.76 17.52 -10.49
C PHE A 192 -15.00 18.85 -10.48
N GLN A 193 -13.65 18.82 -10.44
CA GLN A 193 -12.83 20.02 -10.50
C GLN A 193 -12.84 20.56 -11.93
N ARG A 194 -13.55 21.66 -12.14
CA ARG A 194 -13.48 22.42 -13.39
C ARG A 194 -12.15 23.19 -13.45
N PRO A 195 -11.40 23.14 -14.55
CA PRO A 195 -10.21 23.97 -14.72
C PRO A 195 -10.53 25.44 -14.49
N GLY A 196 -9.73 26.13 -13.68
CA GLY A 196 -9.87 27.57 -13.42
C GLY A 196 -10.83 27.97 -12.29
N LEU A 197 -11.56 27.03 -11.68
CA LEU A 197 -12.36 27.32 -10.48
C LEU A 197 -11.55 27.04 -9.20
N PRO A 198 -11.58 27.93 -8.19
CA PRO A 198 -10.97 27.68 -6.90
C PRO A 198 -11.47 26.35 -6.35
N LYS A 199 -10.57 25.55 -5.77
CA LYS A 199 -10.96 24.32 -5.07
C LYS A 199 -11.84 24.73 -3.89
N SER A 200 -13.16 24.66 -4.05
CA SER A 200 -14.06 24.77 -2.90
C SER A 200 -13.71 23.62 -1.96
N PRO A 201 -13.27 23.91 -0.72
CA PRO A 201 -12.94 22.87 0.24
C PRO A 201 -14.19 22.09 0.67
N LEU A 202 -15.36 22.71 0.53
CA LEU A 202 -16.64 22.19 0.97
C LEU A 202 -17.32 21.42 -0.17
N MET A 203 -17.51 20.12 0.06
CA MET A 203 -18.39 19.26 -0.74
C MET A 203 -19.59 18.95 0.14
N GLU A 204 -20.75 19.52 -0.17
CA GLU A 204 -21.96 19.30 0.64
C GLU A 204 -22.56 17.92 0.38
N ASP A 205 -22.54 17.50 -0.89
CA ASP A 205 -23.13 16.25 -1.33
C ASP A 205 -22.35 15.63 -2.49
N LEU A 206 -22.29 14.30 -2.50
CA LEU A 206 -21.82 13.49 -3.60
C LEU A 206 -22.87 12.43 -3.87
N MET A 207 -23.54 12.54 -5.00
CA MET A 207 -24.65 11.67 -5.37
C MET A 207 -24.29 10.79 -6.56
N VAL A 208 -24.84 9.58 -6.54
CA VAL A 208 -24.92 8.70 -7.71
C VAL A 208 -26.38 8.66 -8.12
N GLU A 209 -26.65 9.02 -9.37
CA GLU A 209 -27.99 9.01 -9.92
C GLU A 209 -28.06 8.09 -11.15
N ARG A 210 -29.23 7.47 -11.35
CA ARG A 210 -29.52 6.61 -12.49
C ARG A 210 -30.78 7.09 -13.19
N LYS A 211 -30.72 7.17 -14.51
CA LYS A 211 -31.88 7.33 -15.37
C LYS A 211 -32.15 5.99 -16.06
N ILE A 212 -33.38 5.48 -15.93
CA ILE A 212 -33.80 4.27 -16.62
C ILE A 212 -34.21 4.68 -18.05
N ASP A 213 -33.94 3.83 -19.04
CA ASP A 213 -34.38 4.08 -20.41
C ASP A 213 -35.90 4.22 -20.48
N GLY A 214 -36.39 5.21 -21.22
CA GLY A 214 -37.81 5.59 -21.25
C GLY A 214 -38.33 6.36 -20.03
N SER A 215 -37.51 6.63 -19.01
CA SER A 215 -37.86 7.55 -17.92
C SER A 215 -37.40 8.96 -18.24
N ASP A 216 -38.09 9.99 -17.74
CA ASP A 216 -37.66 11.38 -17.86
C ASP A 216 -36.81 11.86 -16.68
N ALA A 217 -36.87 11.14 -15.56
CA ALA A 217 -36.25 11.55 -14.30
C ALA A 217 -35.02 10.71 -13.95
N TYR A 218 -34.08 11.36 -13.25
CA TYR A 218 -33.01 10.67 -12.55
C TYR A 218 -33.50 10.24 -11.16
N THR A 219 -33.12 9.03 -10.76
CA THR A 219 -33.34 8.50 -9.41
C THR A 219 -32.00 8.42 -8.70
N THR A 220 -31.92 8.99 -7.50
CA THR A 220 -30.74 8.86 -6.65
C THR A 220 -30.56 7.41 -6.20
N MET A 221 -29.43 6.81 -6.54
CA MET A 221 -29.02 5.47 -6.11
C MET A 221 -28.22 5.52 -4.80
N ALA A 222 -27.34 6.51 -4.67
CA ALA A 222 -26.53 6.70 -3.47
C ALA A 222 -26.26 8.18 -3.23
N ARG A 223 -26.07 8.56 -1.97
CA ARG A 223 -25.83 9.92 -1.53
C ARG A 223 -24.81 9.90 -0.39
N PHE A 224 -23.82 10.79 -0.44
CA PHE A 224 -22.78 10.93 0.57
C PHE A 224 -22.63 12.39 0.97
N ARG A 225 -22.95 12.72 2.23
CA ARG A 225 -22.92 14.08 2.78
C ARG A 225 -21.90 14.14 3.92
N PRO A 226 -20.66 14.56 3.67
CA PRO A 226 -19.58 14.44 4.66
C PRO A 226 -19.82 15.20 5.98
N PHE A 227 -20.70 16.21 5.98
CA PHE A 227 -21.01 17.01 7.17
C PHE A 227 -22.23 16.50 7.97
N LEU A 228 -23.07 15.67 7.37
CA LEU A 228 -24.31 15.16 7.98
C LEU A 228 -24.21 13.67 8.30
N ASP A 229 -23.57 12.91 7.42
CA ASP A 229 -23.35 11.50 7.60
C ASP A 229 -22.11 11.34 8.50
N LYS A 230 -22.31 11.13 9.80
CA LYS A 230 -21.23 10.87 10.79
C LYS A 230 -20.37 9.69 10.35
N ILE A 231 -19.31 9.90 9.55
CA ILE A 231 -18.49 8.87 8.86
C ILE A 231 -18.65 7.47 9.48
N PRO A 232 -19.69 6.69 9.10
CA PRO A 232 -19.67 5.26 9.35
C PRO A 232 -19.11 4.65 8.07
N ASN A 233 -18.48 3.51 8.15
CA ASN A 233 -18.16 2.70 6.97
C ASN A 233 -19.45 2.16 6.28
N ARG A 234 -20.44 2.99 5.98
CA ARG A 234 -21.68 2.59 5.32
C ARG A 234 -21.47 2.60 3.81
N ARG A 235 -21.34 1.41 3.22
CA ARG A 235 -21.64 1.21 1.80
C ARG A 235 -23.15 1.23 1.61
N VAL A 236 -23.61 1.88 0.55
CA VAL A 236 -24.98 1.74 0.03
C VAL A 236 -24.92 0.64 -1.02
N THR A 237 -25.51 -0.51 -0.73
CA THR A 237 -25.74 -1.58 -1.70
C THR A 237 -27.07 -1.29 -2.38
N VAL A 238 -27.07 -1.18 -3.71
CA VAL A 238 -28.25 -0.90 -4.55
C VAL A 238 -28.56 -2.11 -5.38
#